data_AF-A0A2J6WYI4-F1
#
_entry.id   AF-A0A2J6WYI4-F1
#
_cell.length_a   1.000
_cell.length_b   1.000
_cell.length_c   1.000
_cell.angle_alpha   90.00
_cell.angle_beta   90.00
_cell.angle_gamma   90.00
#
_symmetry.space_group_name_H-M   'P 1'
#
loop_
_entity.id
_entity.type
_entity.pdbx_description
1 polymer ?
#
loop_
_entity_poly.entity_id
_entity_poly.type
_entity_poly.pdbx_seq_one_letter_code
_entity_poly.pdbx_strand_id
1 'polypeptide(L)'
;VTQQVGCRYFAETQHLVCDAFLRYWQSHGLEFDGRPGFSEAESLALFGLPLTEPRIETNSSGDTVLTQWFERARFELHTQLGPDVVLLGLLGREVFGSPTDVAPTPVLPSNWLERLNRYRAAAGLAPVQEDATLSEQCWQHARYMAENNDLTHNQNPSLPYASQAGQRCAQNGNAWIGLGTTWQPVHAIDSWMESVGHRLWMLYPTLQVVGFGFYTTANGVQSAAALDVLSNFNEGVDYPGWPVRYPGANQQGVPATIYPITLHWRYFGNAPVVTATELRVVGGAMLPHTVSTDLPVGHKGIVIIPAQPLPALATIEVMVGGSYDGRPFTYRWQFQTGW
;
A
#
# COMPACT_ATOMS: atom_id res chain seq x y z
N VAL A 1 -31.36 -33.28 29.69
CA VAL A 1 -31.60 -32.00 29.00
C VAL A 1 -32.81 -32.19 28.11
N THR A 2 -33.93 -31.56 28.44
CA THR A 2 -35.17 -31.61 27.65
C THR A 2 -34.92 -30.98 26.28
N GLN A 3 -35.17 -31.72 25.21
CA GLN A 3 -35.00 -31.26 23.83
C GLN A 3 -36.10 -30.23 23.53
N GLN A 4 -35.78 -28.94 23.56
CA GLN A 4 -36.72 -27.87 23.21
C GLN A 4 -36.92 -27.90 21.68
N VAL A 5 -38.14 -28.23 21.25
CA VAL A 5 -38.51 -28.29 19.82
C VAL A 5 -38.22 -26.94 19.18
N GLY A 6 -37.49 -26.92 18.07
CA GLY A 6 -37.11 -25.69 17.36
C GLY A 6 -35.84 -25.00 17.87
N CYS A 7 -35.11 -25.61 18.82
CA CYS A 7 -33.84 -25.11 19.33
C CYS A 7 -32.68 -26.07 19.05
N ARG A 8 -31.48 -25.50 18.89
CA ARG A 8 -30.21 -26.21 18.80
C ARG A 8 -29.28 -25.71 19.88
N TYR A 9 -28.70 -26.65 20.64
CA TYR A 9 -27.68 -26.36 21.65
C TYR A 9 -26.27 -26.52 21.04
N PHE A 10 -25.42 -25.54 21.26
CA PHE A 10 -24.00 -25.56 20.87
C PHE A 10 -23.17 -25.82 22.12
N ALA A 11 -22.56 -27.00 22.22
CA ALA A 11 -21.85 -27.43 23.43
C ALA A 11 -20.56 -26.63 23.66
N GLU A 12 -19.97 -26.14 22.58
CA GLU A 12 -18.72 -25.38 22.53
C GLU A 12 -18.83 -24.04 23.25
N THR A 13 -19.96 -23.35 23.09
CA THR A 13 -20.21 -22.05 23.71
C THR A 13 -21.30 -22.10 24.79
N GLN A 14 -21.93 -23.26 24.97
CA GLN A 14 -23.01 -23.49 25.93
C GLN A 14 -24.25 -22.60 25.72
N HIS A 15 -24.55 -22.27 24.46
CA HIS A 15 -25.65 -21.40 24.07
C HIS A 15 -26.68 -22.11 23.18
N LEU A 16 -27.92 -21.61 23.22
CA LEU A 16 -29.02 -22.08 22.39
C LEU A 16 -29.28 -21.13 21.23
N VAL A 17 -29.58 -21.68 20.05
CA VAL A 17 -30.14 -20.92 18.92
C VAL A 17 -31.50 -21.53 18.60
N CYS A 18 -32.54 -20.71 18.60
CA CYS A 18 -33.92 -21.15 18.49
C CYS A 18 -34.66 -20.46 17.34
N ASP A 19 -35.76 -21.08 16.92
CA ASP A 19 -36.81 -20.47 16.09
C ASP A 19 -36.28 -19.78 14.83
N ALA A 20 -36.60 -18.49 14.65
CA ALA A 20 -36.24 -17.72 13.46
C ALA A 20 -34.72 -17.61 13.29
N PHE A 21 -33.96 -17.47 14.38
CA PHE A 21 -32.49 -17.43 14.32
C PHE A 21 -31.90 -18.77 13.92
N LEU A 22 -32.47 -19.89 14.40
CA LEU A 22 -32.00 -21.21 14.00
C LEU A 22 -32.28 -21.47 12.51
N ARG A 23 -33.49 -21.12 12.05
CA ARG A 23 -33.86 -21.24 10.63
C ARG A 23 -32.98 -20.37 9.73
N TYR A 24 -32.70 -19.14 10.14
CA TYR A 24 -31.81 -18.25 9.39
C TYR A 24 -30.38 -18.81 9.32
N TRP A 25 -29.85 -19.27 10.46
CA TRP A 25 -28.52 -19.87 10.52
C TRP A 25 -28.39 -21.09 9.61
N GLN A 26 -29.40 -21.98 9.60
CA GLN A 26 -29.40 -23.21 8.79
C GLN A 26 -29.64 -22.97 7.29
N SER A 27 -30.18 -21.81 6.91
CA SER A 27 -30.52 -21.49 5.52
C SER A 27 -29.50 -20.59 4.83
N HIS A 28 -28.40 -20.27 5.50
CA HIS A 28 -27.32 -19.43 4.97
C HIS A 28 -25.97 -20.01 5.38
N GLY A 29 -25.00 -19.90 4.49
CA GLY A 29 -23.64 -20.37 4.70
C GLY A 29 -22.72 -19.89 3.57
N LEU A 30 -21.44 -20.17 3.71
CA LEU A 30 -20.50 -20.04 2.60
C LEU A 30 -20.60 -21.28 1.71
N GLU A 31 -20.60 -21.13 0.38
CA GLU A 31 -20.65 -22.27 -0.55
C GLU A 31 -19.24 -22.88 -0.70
N PHE A 32 -19.08 -24.15 -0.33
CA PHE A 32 -17.80 -24.85 -0.42
C PHE A 32 -17.84 -26.16 -1.20
N ASP A 33 -19.00 -26.79 -1.37
CA ASP A 33 -19.09 -28.18 -1.83
C ASP A 33 -19.86 -28.37 -3.15
N GLY A 34 -20.39 -27.28 -3.71
CA GLY A 34 -21.14 -27.20 -4.96
C GLY A 34 -22.53 -27.82 -4.90
N ARG A 35 -23.08 -28.07 -3.70
CA ARG A 35 -24.37 -28.73 -3.52
C ARG A 35 -25.49 -27.72 -3.23
N PRO A 36 -26.74 -28.04 -3.62
CA PRO A 36 -27.86 -27.18 -3.28
C PRO A 36 -28.16 -27.23 -1.77
N GLY A 37 -28.23 -26.06 -1.14
CA GLY A 37 -28.50 -25.88 0.28
C GLY A 37 -27.25 -25.46 1.04
N PHE A 38 -27.31 -25.43 2.37
CA PHE A 38 -26.16 -25.15 3.22
C PHE A 38 -26.00 -26.24 4.26
N SER A 39 -24.80 -26.80 4.33
CA SER A 39 -24.40 -27.70 5.39
C SER A 39 -24.10 -26.94 6.68
N GLU A 40 -24.05 -27.67 7.79
CA GLU A 40 -23.70 -27.11 9.08
C GLU A 40 -22.32 -26.43 9.09
N ALA A 41 -21.34 -27.04 8.41
CA ALA A 41 -19.99 -26.49 8.33
C ALA A 41 -19.97 -25.15 7.58
N GLU A 42 -20.82 -25.00 6.57
CA GLU A 42 -20.95 -23.79 5.77
C GLU A 42 -21.63 -22.64 6.53
N SER A 43 -22.70 -22.95 7.28
CA SER A 43 -23.34 -22.01 8.20
C SER A 43 -22.40 -21.60 9.34
N LEU A 44 -21.66 -22.56 9.89
CA LEU A 44 -20.65 -22.32 10.93
C LEU A 44 -19.51 -21.45 10.40
N ALA A 45 -19.05 -21.66 9.16
CA ALA A 45 -18.01 -20.83 8.57
C ALA A 45 -18.47 -19.37 8.42
N LEU A 46 -19.71 -19.15 7.97
CA LEU A 46 -20.25 -17.81 7.77
C LEU A 46 -20.49 -17.05 9.08
N PHE A 47 -21.23 -17.65 10.02
CA PHE A 47 -21.71 -16.93 11.21
C PHE A 47 -20.94 -17.27 12.49
N GLY A 48 -20.38 -18.48 12.55
CA GLY A 48 -19.74 -19.01 13.75
C GLY A 48 -20.71 -19.47 14.81
N LEU A 49 -20.14 -19.69 16.00
CA LEU A 49 -20.86 -20.17 17.16
C LEU A 49 -21.64 -19.03 17.84
N PRO A 50 -22.79 -19.31 18.47
CA PRO A 50 -23.50 -18.31 19.28
C PRO A 50 -22.66 -17.93 20.49
N LEU A 51 -22.61 -16.64 20.81
CA LEU A 51 -21.87 -16.07 21.94
C LEU A 51 -22.77 -15.55 23.07
N THR A 52 -24.08 -15.48 22.83
CA THR A 52 -25.08 -15.00 23.79
C THR A 52 -26.37 -15.78 23.66
N GLU A 53 -27.22 -15.68 24.68
CA GLU A 53 -28.67 -15.91 24.52
C GLU A 53 -29.32 -14.72 23.78
N PRO A 54 -30.48 -14.90 23.12
CA PRO A 54 -31.19 -13.81 22.49
C PRO A 54 -31.74 -12.82 23.54
N ARG A 55 -31.54 -11.52 23.32
CA ARG A 55 -32.02 -10.44 24.19
C ARG A 55 -32.45 -9.23 23.37
N ILE A 56 -33.31 -8.38 23.94
CA ILE A 56 -33.73 -7.15 23.27
C ILE A 56 -32.60 -6.12 23.33
N GLU A 57 -32.21 -5.59 22.16
CA GLU A 57 -31.20 -4.55 22.01
C GLU A 57 -31.72 -3.41 21.12
N THR A 58 -31.18 -2.20 21.30
CA THR A 58 -31.35 -1.12 20.33
C THR A 58 -30.21 -1.18 19.32
N ASN A 59 -30.52 -1.43 18.05
CA ASN A 59 -29.53 -1.50 16.98
C ASN A 59 -29.06 -0.09 16.54
N SER A 60 -28.08 -0.04 15.64
CA SER A 60 -27.51 1.23 15.12
C SER A 60 -28.48 2.07 14.30
N SER A 61 -29.59 1.49 13.83
CA SER A 61 -30.67 2.20 13.16
C SER A 61 -31.67 2.82 14.14
N GLY A 62 -31.51 2.56 15.45
CA GLY A 62 -32.42 3.01 16.51
C GLY A 62 -33.62 2.08 16.75
N ASP A 63 -33.70 0.95 16.05
CA ASP A 63 -34.76 -0.02 16.26
C ASP A 63 -34.48 -0.85 17.51
N THR A 64 -35.53 -1.15 18.28
CA THR A 64 -35.45 -2.11 19.39
C THR A 64 -35.88 -3.48 18.90
N VAL A 65 -34.92 -4.40 18.77
CA VAL A 65 -35.12 -5.73 18.15
C VAL A 65 -34.60 -6.84 19.05
N LEU A 66 -35.14 -8.05 18.89
CA LEU A 66 -34.53 -9.23 19.51
C LEU A 66 -33.23 -9.52 18.77
N THR A 67 -32.14 -9.70 19.52
CA THR A 67 -30.79 -9.79 19.01
C THR A 67 -30.04 -10.96 19.63
N GLN A 68 -29.29 -11.70 18.81
CA GLN A 68 -28.35 -12.71 19.28
C GLN A 68 -27.00 -12.52 18.59
N TRP A 69 -25.92 -12.59 19.37
CA TRP A 69 -24.56 -12.43 18.87
C TRP A 69 -23.91 -13.79 18.60
N PHE A 70 -23.18 -13.84 17.50
CA PHE A 70 -22.36 -14.96 17.07
C PHE A 70 -20.92 -14.47 16.85
N GLU A 71 -19.96 -15.38 16.73
CA GLU A 71 -18.55 -15.04 16.51
C GLU A 71 -18.31 -14.09 15.32
N ARG A 72 -19.14 -14.18 14.27
CA ARG A 72 -18.96 -13.42 13.02
C ARG A 72 -20.19 -12.64 12.57
N ALA A 73 -21.28 -12.64 13.35
CA ALA A 73 -22.50 -11.94 12.99
C ALA A 73 -23.34 -11.54 14.19
N ARG A 74 -24.17 -10.50 14.01
CA ARG A 74 -25.26 -10.14 14.90
C ARG A 74 -26.58 -10.37 14.17
N PHE A 75 -27.42 -11.25 14.68
CA PHE A 75 -28.74 -11.51 14.12
C PHE A 75 -29.76 -10.61 14.80
N GLU A 76 -30.66 -10.03 14.00
CA GLU A 76 -31.69 -9.10 14.45
C GLU A 76 -33.05 -9.54 13.91
N LEU A 77 -34.04 -9.76 14.78
CA LEU A 77 -35.39 -10.14 14.37
C LEU A 77 -36.26 -8.89 14.19
N HIS A 78 -36.67 -8.61 12.95
CA HIS A 78 -37.46 -7.45 12.55
C HIS A 78 -38.92 -7.83 12.32
N THR A 79 -39.67 -7.99 13.42
CA THR A 79 -41.10 -8.38 13.38
C THR A 79 -41.98 -7.37 12.65
N GLN A 80 -41.54 -6.11 12.53
CA GLN A 80 -42.19 -5.06 11.75
C GLN A 80 -42.14 -5.30 10.23
N LEU A 81 -41.19 -6.09 9.74
CA LEU A 81 -41.06 -6.46 8.33
C LEU A 81 -41.73 -7.81 8.02
N GLY A 82 -41.98 -8.61 9.06
CA GLY A 82 -42.64 -9.91 8.99
C GLY A 82 -42.28 -10.76 10.22
N PRO A 83 -43.06 -11.80 10.53
CA PRO A 83 -42.94 -12.51 11.81
C PRO A 83 -41.58 -13.19 12.05
N ASP A 84 -40.89 -13.60 10.98
CA ASP A 84 -39.62 -14.34 11.03
C ASP A 84 -38.50 -13.65 10.23
N VAL A 85 -38.59 -12.34 9.99
CA VAL A 85 -37.58 -11.62 9.19
C VAL A 85 -36.34 -11.37 10.04
N VAL A 86 -35.27 -12.14 9.78
CA VAL A 86 -33.96 -11.95 10.40
C VAL A 86 -33.06 -11.16 9.46
N LEU A 87 -32.50 -10.06 9.97
CA LEU A 87 -31.46 -9.28 9.30
C LEU A 87 -30.14 -9.38 10.06
N LEU A 88 -29.05 -9.05 9.37
CA LEU A 88 -27.73 -8.97 9.97
C LEU A 88 -27.40 -7.52 10.33
N GLY A 89 -26.89 -7.32 11.54
CA GLY A 89 -26.36 -6.03 11.96
C GLY A 89 -25.26 -5.56 11.02
N LEU A 90 -25.26 -4.27 10.68
CA LEU A 90 -24.25 -3.65 9.82
C LEU A 90 -22.96 -3.39 10.59
N LEU A 91 -22.39 -4.42 11.21
CA LEU A 91 -21.25 -4.30 12.13
C LEU A 91 -20.05 -3.59 11.48
N GLY A 92 -19.83 -3.80 10.17
CA GLY A 92 -18.81 -3.06 9.42
C GLY A 92 -19.08 -1.54 9.41
N ARG A 93 -20.34 -1.11 9.21
CA ARG A 93 -20.72 0.31 9.27
C ARG A 93 -20.65 0.88 10.68
N GLU A 94 -20.94 0.07 11.69
CA GLU A 94 -20.89 0.49 13.10
C GLU A 94 -19.45 0.70 13.59
N VAL A 95 -18.52 -0.15 13.13
CA VAL A 95 -17.10 -0.07 13.50
C VAL A 95 -16.37 0.97 12.64
N PHE A 96 -16.67 1.04 11.33
CA PHE A 96 -15.89 1.84 10.37
C PHE A 96 -16.62 3.11 9.86
N GLY A 97 -17.85 3.37 10.31
CA GLY A 97 -18.64 4.51 9.85
C GLY A 97 -19.30 4.30 8.47
N SER A 98 -19.97 5.33 7.96
CA SER A 98 -20.51 5.31 6.60
C SER A 98 -19.34 5.34 5.59
N PRO A 99 -19.43 4.65 4.43
CA PRO A 99 -18.37 4.67 3.39
C PRO A 99 -18.02 6.08 2.87
N THR A 100 -18.85 7.07 3.18
CA THR A 100 -18.63 8.49 2.87
C THR A 100 -17.52 9.14 3.71
N ASP A 101 -17.09 8.53 4.82
CA ASP A 101 -16.01 9.06 5.68
C ASP A 101 -14.64 8.41 5.43
N VAL A 102 -14.57 7.40 4.56
CA VAL A 102 -13.29 6.96 4.00
C VAL A 102 -13.00 7.90 2.83
N ALA A 103 -12.09 8.86 3.05
CA ALA A 103 -11.50 9.59 1.93
C ALA A 103 -11.12 8.57 0.85
N PRO A 104 -11.61 8.69 -0.40
CA PRO A 104 -11.33 7.69 -1.42
C PRO A 104 -9.82 7.50 -1.49
N THR A 105 -9.36 6.26 -1.32
CA THR A 105 -7.93 5.92 -1.48
C THR A 105 -7.49 6.57 -2.78
N PRO A 106 -6.53 7.50 -2.77
CA PRO A 106 -6.23 8.27 -3.96
C PRO A 106 -5.81 7.31 -5.07
N VAL A 107 -6.66 7.14 -6.09
CA VAL A 107 -6.32 6.30 -7.23
C VAL A 107 -5.11 6.93 -7.89
N LEU A 108 -3.99 6.20 -7.91
CA LEU A 108 -2.79 6.68 -8.56
C LEU A 108 -3.06 6.80 -10.07
N PRO A 109 -2.71 7.93 -10.73
CA PRO A 109 -2.98 8.15 -12.15
C PRO A 109 -2.41 7.05 -13.04
N SER A 110 -3.04 6.78 -14.19
CA SER A 110 -2.52 5.82 -15.19
C SER A 110 -1.46 6.43 -16.12
N ASN A 111 -1.32 7.75 -16.12
CA ASN A 111 -0.23 8.46 -16.78
C ASN A 111 1.04 8.43 -15.91
N TRP A 112 2.20 8.11 -16.51
CA TRP A 112 3.46 7.95 -15.78
C TRP A 112 3.93 9.25 -15.10
N LEU A 113 3.78 10.40 -15.75
CA LEU A 113 4.25 11.69 -15.26
C LEU A 113 3.36 12.17 -14.12
N GLU A 114 2.05 12.06 -14.29
CA GLU A 114 1.08 12.35 -13.22
C GLU A 114 1.30 11.44 -12.01
N ARG A 115 1.62 10.16 -12.23
CA ARG A 115 1.93 9.21 -11.16
C ARG A 115 3.23 9.55 -10.43
N LEU A 116 4.31 9.87 -11.15
CA LEU A 116 5.55 10.38 -10.54
C LEU A 116 5.28 11.65 -9.73
N ASN A 117 4.55 12.60 -10.31
CA ASN A 117 4.20 13.84 -9.63
C ASN A 117 3.29 13.63 -8.42
N ARG A 118 2.47 12.57 -8.40
CA ARG A 118 1.69 12.17 -7.23
C ARG A 118 2.59 11.69 -6.09
N TYR A 119 3.62 10.90 -6.39
CA TYR A 119 4.62 10.51 -5.39
C TYR A 119 5.44 11.69 -4.88
N ARG A 120 5.86 12.60 -5.78
CA ARG A 120 6.55 13.83 -5.40
C ARG A 120 5.69 14.72 -4.51
N ALA A 121 4.43 14.93 -4.85
CA ALA A 121 3.49 15.68 -4.03
C ALA A 121 3.30 15.04 -2.64
N ALA A 122 3.21 13.70 -2.56
CA ALA A 122 3.11 13.00 -1.28
C ALA A 122 4.36 13.21 -0.40
N ALA A 123 5.54 13.39 -1.01
CA ALA A 123 6.78 13.76 -0.32
C ALA A 123 6.92 15.27 -0.03
N GLY A 124 5.93 16.09 -0.40
CA GLY A 124 5.96 17.55 -0.23
C GLY A 124 6.81 18.29 -1.27
N LEU A 125 7.03 17.69 -2.45
CA LEU A 125 7.89 18.23 -3.49
C LEU A 125 7.09 18.84 -4.65
N ALA A 126 7.71 19.80 -5.34
CA ALA A 126 7.17 20.36 -6.58
C ALA A 126 7.11 19.31 -7.70
N PRO A 127 6.11 19.39 -8.61
CA PRO A 127 6.04 18.50 -9.76
C PRO A 127 7.22 18.74 -10.71
N VAL A 128 7.59 17.70 -11.44
CA VAL A 128 8.53 17.75 -12.57
C VAL A 128 7.77 17.89 -13.88
N GLN A 129 8.49 18.40 -14.89
CA GLN A 129 8.03 18.47 -16.27
C GLN A 129 8.75 17.41 -17.11
N GLU A 130 8.07 16.93 -18.15
CA GLU A 130 8.69 16.08 -19.17
C GLU A 130 9.50 16.93 -20.15
N ASP A 131 10.70 16.45 -20.48
CA ASP A 131 11.47 16.92 -21.64
C ASP A 131 11.45 15.86 -22.73
N ALA A 132 10.91 16.22 -23.90
CA ALA A 132 10.75 15.30 -25.02
C ALA A 132 12.09 14.76 -25.57
N THR A 133 13.17 15.53 -25.48
CA THR A 133 14.49 15.11 -25.95
C THR A 133 15.10 14.07 -25.00
N LEU A 134 14.91 14.24 -23.68
CA LEU A 134 15.29 13.23 -22.70
C LEU A 134 14.39 11.99 -22.79
N SER A 135 13.08 12.15 -23.00
CA SER A 135 12.14 11.02 -23.19
C SER A 135 12.51 10.16 -24.40
N GLU A 136 12.87 10.78 -25.54
CA GLU A 136 13.34 10.04 -26.72
C GLU A 136 14.63 9.26 -26.43
N GLN A 137 15.59 9.85 -25.72
CA GLN A 137 16.81 9.16 -25.28
C GLN A 137 16.48 7.95 -24.39
N CYS A 138 15.57 8.12 -23.43
CA CYS A 138 15.15 7.04 -22.55
C CYS A 138 14.35 5.96 -23.27
N TRP A 139 13.56 6.32 -24.29
CA TRP A 139 12.83 5.34 -25.10
C TRP A 139 13.80 4.46 -25.90
N GLN A 140 14.83 5.06 -26.50
CA GLN A 140 15.88 4.30 -27.20
C GLN A 140 16.62 3.34 -26.25
N HIS A 141 16.89 3.78 -25.02
CA HIS A 141 17.51 2.90 -24.02
C HIS A 141 16.58 1.78 -23.56
N ALA A 142 15.30 2.08 -23.30
CA ALA A 142 14.29 1.08 -22.97
C ALA A 142 14.19 0.02 -24.07
N ARG A 143 14.16 0.44 -25.35
CA ARG A 143 14.19 -0.49 -26.48
C ARG A 143 15.43 -1.38 -26.48
N TYR A 144 16.61 -0.80 -26.29
CA TYR A 144 17.85 -1.58 -26.17
C TYR A 144 17.73 -2.64 -25.06
N MET A 145 17.29 -2.27 -23.86
CA MET A 145 17.21 -3.20 -22.73
C MET A 145 16.23 -4.33 -22.99
N ALA A 146 15.05 -4.02 -23.53
CA ALA A 146 14.01 -5.00 -23.80
C ALA A 146 14.39 -5.97 -24.93
N GLU A 147 14.96 -5.46 -26.03
CA GLU A 147 15.32 -6.29 -27.19
C GLU A 147 16.55 -7.18 -26.94
N ASN A 148 17.40 -6.81 -25.99
CA ASN A 148 18.59 -7.56 -25.63
C ASN A 148 18.48 -8.34 -24.31
N ASN A 149 17.35 -8.22 -23.60
CA ASN A 149 17.17 -8.76 -22.25
C ASN A 149 18.33 -8.38 -21.30
N ASP A 150 18.70 -7.09 -21.32
CA ASP A 150 19.90 -6.56 -20.67
C ASP A 150 19.53 -5.35 -19.80
N LEU A 151 19.42 -5.57 -18.48
CA LEU A 151 19.23 -4.49 -17.51
C LEU A 151 20.59 -3.85 -17.19
N THR A 152 20.86 -2.69 -17.78
CA THR A 152 22.19 -2.07 -17.73
C THR A 152 22.13 -0.55 -17.74
N HIS A 153 23.18 0.09 -17.19
CA HIS A 153 23.47 1.51 -17.36
C HIS A 153 24.56 1.78 -18.42
N ASN A 154 25.08 0.73 -19.05
CA ASN A 154 26.11 0.79 -20.09
C ASN A 154 25.76 -0.16 -21.23
N GLN A 155 25.27 0.40 -22.33
CA GLN A 155 24.96 -0.35 -23.54
C GLN A 155 26.24 -0.92 -24.14
N ASN A 156 26.15 -2.15 -24.64
CA ASN A 156 27.17 -2.74 -25.49
C ASN A 156 26.96 -2.24 -26.93
N PRO A 157 27.89 -1.45 -27.51
CA PRO A 157 27.73 -0.91 -28.87
C PRO A 157 27.64 -1.97 -29.97
N SER A 158 28.01 -3.22 -29.67
CA SER A 158 27.94 -4.34 -30.62
C SER A 158 26.55 -4.98 -30.70
N LEU A 159 25.64 -4.65 -29.79
CA LEU A 159 24.30 -5.23 -29.73
C LEU A 159 23.27 -4.39 -30.51
N PRO A 160 22.20 -5.01 -31.04
CA PRO A 160 21.11 -4.29 -31.70
C PRO A 160 20.55 -3.16 -30.83
N TYR A 161 20.14 -2.07 -31.48
CA TYR A 161 19.52 -0.90 -30.87
C TYR A 161 20.39 -0.12 -29.89
N ALA A 162 21.68 -0.45 -29.77
CA ALA A 162 22.61 0.41 -29.07
C ALA A 162 22.71 1.77 -29.80
N SER A 163 22.59 2.87 -29.05
CA SER A 163 22.66 4.21 -29.62
C SER A 163 23.32 5.17 -28.65
N GLN A 164 23.97 6.22 -29.18
CA GLN A 164 24.59 7.25 -28.34
C GLN A 164 23.53 7.99 -27.50
N ALA A 165 22.34 8.21 -28.04
CA ALA A 165 21.23 8.84 -27.34
C ALA A 165 20.69 7.94 -26.21
N GLY A 166 20.50 6.65 -26.47
CA GLY A 166 20.11 5.68 -25.45
C GLY A 166 21.16 5.56 -24.34
N GLN A 167 22.44 5.55 -24.70
CA GLN A 167 23.53 5.50 -23.72
C GLN A 167 23.55 6.71 -22.77
N ARG A 168 23.10 7.89 -23.22
CA ARG A 168 22.98 9.07 -22.35
C ARG A 168 21.93 8.85 -21.26
N CYS A 169 20.73 8.39 -21.60
CA CYS A 169 19.73 8.09 -20.56
C CYS A 169 20.18 6.90 -19.68
N ALA A 170 20.86 5.89 -20.25
CA ALA A 170 21.42 4.77 -19.49
C ALA A 170 22.31 5.22 -18.33
N GLN A 171 23.17 6.22 -18.56
CA GLN A 171 24.09 6.73 -17.56
C GLN A 171 23.49 7.75 -16.59
N ASN A 172 22.33 8.32 -16.92
CA ASN A 172 21.70 9.42 -16.19
C ASN A 172 20.33 9.08 -15.58
N GLY A 173 19.92 7.80 -15.63
CA GLY A 173 18.56 7.44 -15.30
C GLY A 173 18.42 6.15 -14.52
N ASN A 174 17.24 5.96 -13.97
CA ASN A 174 16.81 4.66 -13.45
C ASN A 174 16.51 3.72 -14.62
N ALA A 175 16.80 2.43 -14.45
CA ALA A 175 16.57 1.39 -15.45
C ALA A 175 15.64 0.30 -14.88
N TRP A 176 14.79 -0.28 -15.73
CA TRP A 176 13.82 -1.30 -15.32
C TRP A 176 13.53 -2.26 -16.48
N ILE A 177 13.33 -3.55 -16.17
CA ILE A 177 12.90 -4.58 -17.12
C ILE A 177 11.81 -5.44 -16.46
N GLY A 178 10.84 -5.87 -17.26
CA GLY A 178 9.75 -6.74 -16.83
C GLY A 178 9.45 -7.81 -17.87
N LEU A 179 9.32 -9.05 -17.41
CA LEU A 179 8.89 -10.20 -18.21
C LEU A 179 7.38 -10.41 -18.06
N GLY A 180 6.68 -10.68 -19.17
CA GLY A 180 5.23 -10.81 -19.21
C GLY A 180 4.57 -9.77 -20.11
N THR A 181 3.25 -9.93 -20.30
CA THR A 181 2.48 -9.23 -21.34
C THR A 181 1.59 -8.10 -20.83
N THR A 182 1.61 -7.84 -19.52
CA THR A 182 0.68 -6.91 -18.86
C THR A 182 1.36 -5.64 -18.34
N TRP A 183 2.65 -5.46 -18.62
CA TRP A 183 3.38 -4.30 -18.14
C TRP A 183 2.88 -3.01 -18.77
N GLN A 184 2.77 -1.98 -17.94
CA GLN A 184 2.37 -0.62 -18.30
C GLN A 184 3.45 0.34 -17.82
N PRO A 185 3.59 1.53 -18.44
CA PRO A 185 4.54 2.56 -18.04
C PRO A 185 4.58 2.84 -16.52
N VAL A 186 3.41 2.91 -15.89
CA VAL A 186 3.26 3.19 -14.46
C VAL A 186 3.88 2.14 -13.55
N HIS A 187 3.97 0.87 -13.98
CA HIS A 187 4.54 -0.19 -13.15
C HIS A 187 6.04 0.01 -12.91
N ALA A 188 6.76 0.63 -13.87
CA ALA A 188 8.16 1.00 -13.67
C ALA A 188 8.30 2.11 -12.62
N ILE A 189 7.39 3.11 -12.64
CA ILE A 189 7.35 4.19 -11.65
C ILE A 189 7.10 3.61 -10.25
N ASP A 190 6.12 2.72 -10.09
CA ASP A 190 5.82 2.07 -8.82
C ASP A 190 7.00 1.23 -8.33
N SER A 191 7.61 0.43 -9.22
CA SER A 191 8.76 -0.42 -8.89
C SER A 191 9.96 0.39 -8.40
N TRP A 192 10.30 1.49 -9.08
CA TRP A 192 11.38 2.37 -8.61
C TRP A 192 11.02 3.07 -7.31
N MET A 193 9.74 3.41 -7.11
CA MET A 193 9.27 3.93 -5.83
C MET A 193 9.27 2.89 -4.72
N GLU A 194 9.40 1.59 -4.97
CA GLU A 194 9.64 0.57 -3.94
C GLU A 194 11.13 0.35 -3.65
N SER A 195 11.98 0.67 -4.63
CA SER A 195 13.43 0.54 -4.52
C SER A 195 14.07 1.80 -3.93
N VAL A 196 14.66 1.71 -2.74
CA VAL A 196 15.25 2.85 -2.03
C VAL A 196 16.20 3.67 -2.92
N GLY A 197 17.17 3.05 -3.59
CA GLY A 197 18.14 3.78 -4.41
C GLY A 197 17.50 4.59 -5.55
N HIS A 198 16.56 3.99 -6.28
CA HIS A 198 15.88 4.62 -7.42
C HIS A 198 14.90 5.70 -6.95
N ARG A 199 14.13 5.42 -5.88
CA ARG A 199 13.19 6.36 -5.23
C ARG A 199 13.87 7.66 -4.84
N LEU A 200 15.07 7.59 -4.25
CA LEU A 200 15.76 8.78 -3.73
C LEU A 200 16.10 9.77 -4.84
N TRP A 201 16.45 9.30 -6.04
CA TRP A 201 16.64 10.18 -7.19
C TRP A 201 15.32 10.81 -7.68
N MET A 202 14.24 10.04 -7.73
CA MET A 202 12.92 10.52 -8.14
C MET A 202 12.33 11.56 -7.18
N LEU A 203 12.68 11.46 -5.90
CA LEU A 203 12.25 12.37 -4.83
C LEU A 203 13.30 13.43 -4.49
N TYR A 204 14.32 13.60 -5.32
CA TYR A 204 15.26 14.69 -5.09
C TYR A 204 14.56 16.04 -5.32
N PRO A 205 14.67 17.00 -4.39
CA PRO A 205 13.81 18.19 -4.37
C PRO A 205 14.10 19.19 -5.50
N THR A 206 15.33 19.21 -6.01
CA THR A 206 15.75 20.06 -7.12
C THR A 206 15.47 19.46 -8.50
N LEU A 207 15.00 18.22 -8.56
CA LEU A 207 14.57 17.63 -9.83
C LEU A 207 13.39 18.46 -10.38
N GLN A 208 13.57 19.05 -11.55
CA GLN A 208 12.55 19.89 -12.22
C GLN A 208 12.10 19.32 -13.55
N VAL A 209 12.99 18.61 -14.24
CA VAL A 209 12.78 18.10 -15.59
C VAL A 209 13.28 16.67 -15.64
N VAL A 210 12.49 15.78 -16.26
CA VAL A 210 12.78 14.36 -16.44
C VAL A 210 12.51 13.94 -17.89
N GLY A 211 13.13 12.85 -18.32
CA GLY A 211 12.75 12.13 -19.55
C GLY A 211 12.37 10.71 -19.22
N PHE A 212 11.31 10.19 -19.83
CA PHE A 212 10.85 8.83 -19.60
C PHE A 212 10.64 8.08 -20.91
N GLY A 213 11.09 6.84 -20.95
CA GLY A 213 10.86 5.93 -22.06
C GLY A 213 10.37 4.59 -21.58
N PHE A 214 9.36 4.04 -22.27
CA PHE A 214 8.86 2.69 -22.07
C PHE A 214 8.76 1.99 -23.42
N TYR A 215 9.22 0.76 -23.49
CA TYR A 215 9.17 -0.05 -24.70
C TYR A 215 8.74 -1.48 -24.37
N THR A 216 7.87 -2.03 -25.21
CA THR A 216 7.48 -3.44 -25.20
C THR A 216 7.92 -4.08 -26.51
N THR A 217 8.58 -5.23 -26.44
CA THR A 217 9.01 -6.00 -27.60
C THR A 217 7.82 -6.37 -28.48
N ALA A 218 8.06 -6.58 -29.79
CA ALA A 218 6.98 -6.86 -30.74
C ALA A 218 6.15 -8.11 -30.40
N ASN A 219 6.74 -9.10 -29.73
CA ASN A 219 6.05 -10.29 -29.25
C ASN A 219 5.24 -10.06 -27.95
N GLY A 220 5.33 -8.87 -27.35
CA GLY A 220 4.62 -8.49 -26.14
C GLY A 220 5.19 -9.05 -24.84
N VAL A 221 6.20 -9.90 -24.87
CA VAL A 221 6.60 -10.74 -23.71
C VAL A 221 7.62 -10.04 -22.80
N GLN A 222 8.21 -8.94 -23.26
CA GLN A 222 9.21 -8.21 -22.50
C GLN A 222 8.98 -6.71 -22.64
N SER A 223 9.05 -6.01 -21.51
CA SER A 223 9.04 -4.56 -21.48
C SER A 223 10.22 -4.02 -20.70
N ALA A 224 10.66 -2.82 -21.04
CA ALA A 224 11.67 -2.11 -20.27
C ALA A 224 11.31 -0.63 -20.18
N ALA A 225 11.88 0.04 -19.20
CA ALA A 225 11.69 1.45 -18.98
C ALA A 225 13.00 2.12 -18.53
N ALA A 226 13.16 3.37 -18.90
CA ALA A 226 14.23 4.24 -18.39
C ALA A 226 13.66 5.60 -18.01
N LEU A 227 14.18 6.19 -16.93
CA LEU A 227 13.78 7.51 -16.44
C LEU A 227 15.03 8.33 -16.12
N ASP A 228 15.31 9.35 -16.94
CA ASP A 228 16.39 10.29 -16.68
C ASP A 228 16.03 11.20 -15.49
N VAL A 229 16.87 11.11 -14.46
CA VAL A 229 16.75 11.88 -13.21
C VAL A 229 18.05 12.61 -12.87
N LEU A 230 19.08 12.51 -13.72
CA LEU A 230 20.43 13.01 -13.44
C LEU A 230 20.96 14.00 -14.47
N SER A 231 20.41 14.08 -15.69
CA SER A 231 20.91 15.02 -16.72
C SER A 231 20.83 16.49 -16.28
N ASN A 232 19.89 16.82 -15.40
CA ASN A 232 19.75 18.14 -14.78
C ASN A 232 19.96 18.09 -13.25
N PHE A 233 20.76 17.14 -12.77
CA PHE A 233 21.00 17.01 -11.34
C PHE A 233 21.60 18.28 -10.75
N ASN A 234 20.96 18.76 -9.69
CA ASN A 234 21.46 19.83 -8.85
C ASN A 234 21.43 19.32 -7.42
N GLU A 235 22.54 19.40 -6.70
CA GLU A 235 22.64 18.82 -5.35
C GLU A 235 21.75 19.50 -4.28
N GLY A 236 21.09 20.63 -4.59
CA GLY A 236 20.09 21.23 -3.70
C GLY A 236 20.67 21.84 -2.44
N VAL A 237 21.82 22.53 -2.58
CA VAL A 237 22.48 23.27 -1.50
C VAL A 237 21.51 24.21 -0.79
N ASP A 238 20.68 24.92 -1.57
CA ASP A 238 19.78 25.96 -1.08
C ASP A 238 18.35 25.46 -0.76
N TYR A 239 18.09 24.14 -0.85
CA TYR A 239 16.76 23.62 -0.56
C TYR A 239 16.51 23.64 0.97
N PRO A 240 15.53 24.42 1.48
CA PRO A 240 15.33 24.58 2.92
C PRO A 240 14.56 23.41 3.54
N GLY A 241 13.93 22.55 2.72
CA GLY A 241 13.01 21.50 3.18
C GLY A 241 13.66 20.16 3.52
N TRP A 242 14.98 20.11 3.72
CA TRP A 242 15.66 18.88 4.13
C TRP A 242 15.27 18.47 5.57
N PRO A 243 15.16 17.16 5.89
CA PRO A 243 15.15 16.03 4.97
C PRO A 243 13.84 15.87 4.21
N VAL A 244 13.92 15.29 3.02
CA VAL A 244 12.75 14.78 2.31
C VAL A 244 12.38 13.42 2.88
N ARG A 245 11.11 13.27 3.25
CA ARG A 245 10.54 12.09 3.91
C ARG A 245 9.65 11.32 2.94
N TYR A 246 9.77 10.00 2.96
CA TYR A 246 8.86 9.14 2.21
C TYR A 246 8.70 7.75 2.87
N PRO A 247 7.48 7.24 3.13
CA PRO A 247 6.19 7.92 2.94
C PRO A 247 6.10 9.27 3.66
N GLY A 248 5.46 10.23 3.01
CA GLY A 248 5.34 11.59 3.52
C GLY A 248 4.31 11.75 4.62
N ALA A 249 4.31 12.91 5.27
CA ALA A 249 3.33 13.22 6.31
C ALA A 249 1.91 13.23 5.74
N ASN A 250 1.00 12.53 6.42
CA ASN A 250 -0.40 12.34 6.03
C ASN A 250 -0.59 11.67 4.66
N GLN A 251 0.45 11.00 4.12
CA GLN A 251 0.32 10.22 2.90
C GLN A 251 -0.65 9.06 3.14
N GLN A 252 -1.51 8.80 2.16
CA GLN A 252 -2.46 7.69 2.18
C GLN A 252 -2.07 6.64 1.13
N GLY A 253 -2.59 5.43 1.29
CA GLY A 253 -2.42 4.35 0.31
C GLY A 253 -0.99 3.81 0.23
N VAL A 254 -0.21 3.91 1.30
CA VAL A 254 1.11 3.27 1.36
C VAL A 254 0.93 1.75 1.36
N PRO A 255 1.62 0.97 0.51
CA PRO A 255 1.45 -0.48 0.48
C PRO A 255 1.63 -1.14 1.86
N ALA A 256 0.71 -2.04 2.21
CA ALA A 256 0.75 -2.83 3.44
C ALA A 256 1.75 -4.00 3.34
N THR A 257 2.98 -3.69 2.95
CA THR A 257 4.07 -4.64 2.71
C THR A 257 5.26 -4.31 3.61
N ILE A 258 6.38 -5.01 3.44
CA ILE A 258 7.67 -4.57 4.00
C ILE A 258 8.11 -3.35 3.20
N TYR A 259 7.53 -2.19 3.54
CA TYR A 259 7.71 -0.97 2.78
C TYR A 259 8.78 -0.08 3.45
N PRO A 260 9.90 0.20 2.78
CA PRO A 260 10.96 1.04 3.36
C PRO A 260 10.47 2.46 3.62
N ILE A 261 10.79 3.00 4.80
CA ILE A 261 10.56 4.39 5.17
C ILE A 261 11.90 5.12 5.12
N THR A 262 11.94 6.27 4.47
CA THR A 262 13.18 6.97 4.14
C THR A 262 13.14 8.43 4.56
N LEU A 263 14.26 8.91 5.09
CA LEU A 263 14.61 10.32 5.18
C LEU A 263 15.89 10.51 4.39
N HIS A 264 15.93 11.46 3.47
CA HIS A 264 17.17 11.74 2.76
C HIS A 264 17.51 13.23 2.76
N TRP A 265 18.81 13.47 2.71
CA TRP A 265 19.45 14.78 2.63
C TRP A 265 20.16 14.91 1.29
N ARG A 266 20.96 15.96 1.19
CA ARG A 266 21.85 16.20 0.06
C ARG A 266 22.71 14.97 -0.23
N TYR A 267 22.91 14.70 -1.51
CA TYR A 267 23.72 13.57 -1.98
C TYR A 267 25.18 13.67 -1.50
N PHE A 268 25.74 14.88 -1.55
CA PHE A 268 27.07 15.16 -1.01
C PHE A 268 26.98 15.65 0.44
N GLY A 269 27.96 15.28 1.25
CA GLY A 269 28.04 15.64 2.67
C GLY A 269 28.10 14.43 3.60
N ASN A 270 27.85 14.68 4.88
CA ASN A 270 27.89 13.64 5.91
C ASN A 270 26.61 12.80 5.89
N ALA A 271 26.72 11.55 6.33
CA ALA A 271 25.55 10.77 6.69
C ALA A 271 24.96 11.30 8.01
N PRO A 272 23.63 11.29 8.19
CA PRO A 272 23.03 11.59 9.49
C PRO A 272 23.45 10.54 10.52
N VAL A 273 23.48 10.93 11.79
CA VAL A 273 23.65 10.03 12.93
C VAL A 273 22.27 9.76 13.52
N VAL A 274 21.91 8.50 13.71
CA VAL A 274 20.64 8.11 14.32
C VAL A 274 20.88 7.73 15.78
N THR A 275 20.10 8.31 16.69
CA THR A 275 20.16 8.00 18.13
C THR A 275 18.89 7.36 18.67
N ALA A 276 17.76 7.52 17.98
CA ALA A 276 16.49 6.90 18.35
C ALA A 276 15.58 6.71 17.13
N THR A 277 14.85 5.60 17.10
CA THR A 277 13.76 5.37 16.16
C THR A 277 12.57 4.73 16.86
N GLU A 278 11.37 5.13 16.45
CA GLU A 278 10.10 4.53 16.85
C GLU A 278 9.26 4.32 15.60
N LEU A 279 8.69 3.13 15.46
CA LEU A 279 7.72 2.81 14.43
C LEU A 279 6.55 2.12 15.12
N ARG A 280 5.34 2.64 14.99
CA ARG A 280 4.16 2.10 15.69
C ARG A 280 2.86 2.33 14.95
N VAL A 281 1.86 1.52 15.25
CA VAL A 281 0.48 1.82 14.88
C VAL A 281 -0.08 2.84 15.87
N VAL A 282 -0.74 3.89 15.40
CA VAL A 282 -1.40 4.88 16.27
C VAL A 282 -2.46 4.18 17.12
N GLY A 283 -2.35 4.30 18.45
CA GLY A 283 -3.23 3.61 19.40
C GLY A 283 -2.96 2.09 19.53
N GLY A 284 -1.90 1.59 18.89
CA GLY A 284 -1.59 0.17 18.82
C GLY A 284 -0.13 -0.16 19.20
N ALA A 285 0.34 -1.29 18.68
CA ALA A 285 1.64 -1.86 19.03
C ALA A 285 2.82 -1.17 18.34
N MET A 286 3.99 -1.29 18.98
CA MET A 286 5.29 -1.03 18.37
C MET A 286 5.55 -2.04 17.25
N LEU A 287 6.06 -1.56 16.13
CA LEU A 287 6.46 -2.36 14.98
C LEU A 287 7.97 -2.60 15.03
N PRO A 288 8.43 -3.86 15.13
CA PRO A 288 9.85 -4.18 15.05
C PRO A 288 10.42 -3.73 13.70
N HIS A 289 11.61 -3.15 13.71
CA HIS A 289 12.24 -2.59 12.51
C HIS A 289 13.77 -2.57 12.63
N THR A 290 14.44 -2.45 11.49
CA THR A 290 15.86 -2.15 11.40
C THR A 290 16.07 -0.75 10.86
N VAL A 291 17.25 -0.18 11.11
CA VAL A 291 17.63 1.16 10.66
C VAL A 291 19.02 1.10 10.05
N SER A 292 19.21 1.77 8.92
CA SER A 292 20.52 1.96 8.29
C SER A 292 20.69 3.39 7.80
N THR A 293 21.92 3.88 7.86
CA THR A 293 22.36 5.12 7.20
C THR A 293 23.27 4.84 5.99
N ASP A 294 23.55 3.56 5.72
CA ASP A 294 24.24 3.10 4.53
C ASP A 294 23.19 2.88 3.43
N LEU A 295 23.01 3.89 2.58
CA LEU A 295 22.03 3.88 1.50
C LEU A 295 22.68 3.56 0.15
N PRO A 296 21.93 2.91 -0.77
CA PRO A 296 22.45 2.56 -2.09
C PRO A 296 23.04 3.75 -2.84
N VAL A 297 24.05 3.48 -3.68
CA VAL A 297 24.65 4.47 -4.60
C VAL A 297 25.21 5.71 -3.89
N GLY A 298 25.51 5.61 -2.59
CA GLY A 298 26.16 6.67 -1.82
C GLY A 298 25.24 7.76 -1.28
N HIS A 299 23.91 7.60 -1.40
CA HIS A 299 22.92 8.55 -0.85
C HIS A 299 23.14 8.82 0.65
N LYS A 300 22.79 10.02 1.12
CA LYS A 300 22.84 10.39 2.55
C LYS A 300 21.45 10.45 3.13
N GLY A 301 21.23 9.65 4.17
CA GLY A 301 19.91 9.56 4.76
C GLY A 301 19.79 8.41 5.74
N ILE A 302 18.54 8.05 5.99
CA ILE A 302 18.12 7.02 6.92
C ILE A 302 17.08 6.18 6.17
N VAL A 303 17.23 4.86 6.24
CA VAL A 303 16.17 3.92 5.88
C VAL A 303 15.76 3.15 7.12
N ILE A 304 14.46 3.06 7.33
CA ILE A 304 13.80 2.24 8.34
C ILE A 304 13.07 1.13 7.61
N ILE A 305 13.36 -0.12 7.93
CA ILE A 305 12.74 -1.28 7.29
C ILE A 305 11.93 -2.04 8.35
N PRO A 306 10.60 -2.08 8.23
CA PRO A 306 9.75 -2.92 9.08
C PRO A 306 10.20 -4.40 9.01
N ALA A 307 10.24 -5.09 10.14
CA ALA A 307 10.61 -6.51 10.16
C ALA A 307 9.51 -7.42 9.60
N GLN A 308 8.28 -6.91 9.50
CA GLN A 308 7.08 -7.57 8.99
C GLN A 308 6.29 -6.58 8.11
N PRO A 309 5.39 -7.07 7.24
CA PRO A 309 4.48 -6.19 6.51
C PRO A 309 3.79 -5.18 7.44
N LEU A 310 3.72 -3.93 7.00
CA LEU A 310 2.94 -2.93 7.72
C LEU A 310 1.46 -3.38 7.76
N PRO A 311 0.75 -3.20 8.89
CA PRO A 311 -0.67 -3.56 8.95
C PRO A 311 -1.47 -2.80 7.91
N ALA A 312 -2.41 -3.46 7.23
CA ALA A 312 -3.30 -2.83 6.27
C ALA A 312 -4.27 -1.85 6.95
N LEU A 313 -4.64 -0.79 6.23
CA LEU A 313 -5.57 0.26 6.70
C LEU A 313 -5.23 0.87 8.07
N ALA A 314 -3.94 0.94 8.40
CA ALA A 314 -3.46 1.44 9.68
C ALA A 314 -2.81 2.81 9.52
N THR A 315 -2.97 3.65 10.54
CA THR A 315 -2.17 4.87 10.67
C THR A 315 -0.87 4.50 11.37
N ILE A 316 0.24 4.66 10.67
CA ILE A 316 1.59 4.38 11.16
C ILE A 316 2.22 5.70 11.59
N GLU A 317 2.73 5.75 12.82
CA GLU A 317 3.53 6.84 13.33
C GLU A 317 5.01 6.47 13.32
N VAL A 318 5.82 7.39 12.80
CA VAL A 318 7.27 7.29 12.75
C VAL A 318 7.87 8.40 13.60
N MET A 319 8.85 8.06 14.43
CA MET A 319 9.74 9.02 15.08
C MET A 319 11.20 8.67 14.80
N VAL A 320 11.99 9.69 14.50
CA VAL A 320 13.44 9.57 14.29
C VAL A 320 14.14 10.71 15.03
N GLY A 321 15.03 10.35 15.95
CA GLY A 321 15.93 11.26 16.65
C GLY A 321 17.38 11.03 16.22
N GLY A 322 18.14 12.12 16.12
CA GLY A 322 19.52 12.04 15.66
C GLY A 322 20.19 13.40 15.49
N SER A 323 21.22 13.44 14.66
CA SER A 323 21.87 14.68 14.24
C SER A 323 22.31 14.63 12.78
N TYR A 324 22.37 15.79 12.12
CA TYR A 324 22.89 15.95 10.76
C TYR A 324 23.76 17.21 10.72
N ASP A 325 24.99 17.10 10.22
CA ASP A 325 25.99 18.17 10.25
C ASP A 325 26.13 18.84 11.62
N GLY A 326 26.17 18.01 12.68
CA GLY A 326 26.31 18.45 14.07
C GLY A 326 25.05 19.09 14.67
N ARG A 327 23.96 19.24 13.91
CA ARG A 327 22.70 19.81 14.41
C ARG A 327 21.77 18.68 14.85
N PRO A 328 21.30 18.65 16.11
CA PRO A 328 20.35 17.64 16.57
C PRO A 328 18.99 17.84 15.91
N PHE A 329 18.27 16.75 15.68
CA PHE A 329 16.90 16.77 15.18
C PHE A 329 16.03 15.72 15.89
N THR A 330 14.73 15.95 15.86
CA THR A 330 13.70 14.95 16.17
C THR A 330 12.54 15.15 15.22
N TYR A 331 12.27 14.16 14.37
CA TYR A 331 11.15 14.17 13.45
C TYR A 331 10.08 13.21 13.93
N ARG A 332 8.81 13.64 13.88
CA ARG A 332 7.65 12.77 14.07
C ARG A 332 6.63 13.06 12.97
N TRP A 333 6.11 12.02 12.34
CA TRP A 333 5.03 12.14 11.36
C TRP A 333 4.24 10.84 11.26
N GLN A 334 3.10 10.91 10.58
CA GLN A 334 2.21 9.79 10.37
C GLN A 334 1.93 9.60 8.88
N PHE A 335 1.63 8.36 8.48
CA PHE A 335 1.09 8.02 7.17
C PHE A 335 0.09 6.87 7.31
N GLN A 336 -0.75 6.64 6.30
CA GLN A 336 -1.76 5.60 6.28
C GLN A 336 -1.42 4.54 5.25
N THR A 337 -1.47 3.28 5.67
CA THR A 337 -1.35 2.14 4.78
C THR A 337 -2.66 1.88 4.04
N GLY A 338 -2.55 1.37 2.81
CA GLY A 338 -3.66 0.87 2.03
C GLY A 338 -3.98 -0.59 2.37
N TRP A 339 -4.67 -1.23 1.42
CA TRP A 339 -4.93 -2.67 1.42
C TRP A 339 -3.68 -3.47 1.03
#